data_AF-X1MP91-F1
#
_entry.id   AF-X1MP91-F1
#
_cell.length_a   1.000
_cell.length_b   1.000
_cell.length_c   1.000
_cell.angle_alpha   90.00
_cell.angle_beta   90.00
_cell.angle_gamma   90.00
#
_symmetry.space_group_name_H-M   'P 1'
#
loop_
_entity.id
_entity.type
_entity.pdbx_description
1 polymer ?
#
loop_
_entity_poly.entity_id
_entity_poly.type
_entity_poly.pdbx_seq_one_letter_code
_entity_poly.pdbx_strand_id
1 'polypeptide(L)' 'SGGLDAENVRQAVDIVKPFGVDASSKLEIYPGKKDMDKVTGFINALK' A
#
# COMPACT_ATOMS: atom_id res chain seq x y z
N SER A 1 0.24 2.56 -11.26
CA SER A 1 -0.81 1.62 -10.84
C SER A 1 -0.18 0.31 -10.40
N GLY A 2 0.51 0.30 -9.25
CA GLY A 2 1.18 -0.90 -8.74
C GLY A 2 0.29 -1.51 -7.70
N GLY A 3 0.03 -2.82 -7.75
CA GLY A 3 -0.74 -3.57 -6.77
C GLY A 3 -0.05 -3.65 -5.41
N LEU A 4 0.32 -2.49 -4.87
CA LEU A 4 1.00 -2.36 -3.60
C LEU A 4 0.01 -2.59 -2.46
N ASP A 5 0.46 -3.37 -1.50
CA ASP A 5 -0.24 -3.70 -0.26
C ASP A 5 0.79 -3.79 0.87
N ALA A 6 0.32 -4.09 2.08
CA ALA A 6 1.18 -4.16 3.26
C ALA A 6 2.27 -5.23 3.15
N GLU A 7 2.10 -6.22 2.27
CA GLU A 7 3.04 -7.33 2.12
C GLU A 7 4.24 -6.96 1.25
N ASN A 8 4.06 -6.08 0.26
CA ASN A 8 5.11 -5.79 -0.73
C ASN A 8 5.64 -4.35 -0.70
N VAL A 9 4.95 -3.40 -0.05
CA VAL A 9 5.29 -1.98 -0.15
C VAL A 9 6.69 -1.68 0.40
N ARG A 10 7.10 -2.35 1.49
CA ARG A 10 8.42 -2.19 2.09
C ARG A 10 9.53 -2.60 1.12
N GLN A 11 9.40 -3.78 0.53
CA GLN A 11 10.35 -4.28 -0.46
C GLN A 11 10.44 -3.35 -1.68
N ALA A 12 9.29 -2.86 -2.17
CA ALA A 12 9.25 -1.94 -3.30
C ALA A 12 9.99 -0.63 -2.98
N VAL A 13 9.77 -0.07 -1.79
CA VAL A 13 10.47 1.14 -1.33
C VAL A 13 11.97 0.89 -1.16
N ASP A 14 12.38 -0.22 -0.56
CA ASP A 14 13.80 -0.52 -0.31
C ASP A 14 14.61 -0.70 -1.62
N ILE A 15 13.99 -1.29 -2.65
CA ILE A 15 14.61 -1.51 -3.97
C ILE A 15 14.66 -0.22 -4.78
N VAL A 16 13.52 0.47 -4.90
CA VAL A 16 13.36 1.58 -5.84
C VAL A 16 13.77 2.92 -5.23
N LYS A 17 13.68 3.04 -3.90
CA LYS A 17 13.88 4.30 -3.14
C LYS A 17 13.09 5.48 -3.72
N PRO A 18 11.76 5.32 -3.92
CA PRO A 18 10.95 6.36 -4.52
C PRO A 18 10.73 7.53 -3.56
N PHE A 19 10.37 8.70 -4.10
CA PHE A 19 9.92 9.85 -3.29
C PHE A 19 8.60 9.56 -2.54
N GLY A 20 7.75 8.70 -3.10
CA GLY A 20 6.49 8.30 -2.49
C GLY A 20 5.89 7.08 -3.18
N VAL A 21 4.93 6.45 -2.52
CA VAL A 21 4.17 5.31 -3.03
C VAL A 21 2.67 5.63 -3.00
N ASP A 22 1.96 5.14 -4.01
CA ASP A 22 0.50 5.25 -4.12
C ASP A 22 -0.11 3.86 -4.28
N ALA A 23 -1.21 3.61 -3.57
CA ALA A 23 -1.95 2.37 -3.60
C ALA A 23 -3.45 2.66 -3.49
N SER A 24 -4.24 2.03 -4.36
CA SER A 24 -5.68 2.26 -4.38
C SER A 24 -6.50 0.98 -4.20
N SER A 25 -6.65 0.15 -5.23
CA SER A 25 -7.59 -0.99 -5.23
C SER A 25 -7.26 -2.08 -4.20
N LYS A 26 -5.98 -2.28 -3.90
CA LYS A 26 -5.53 -3.23 -2.87
C LYS A 26 -5.90 -2.80 -1.44
N LEU A 27 -6.19 -1.52 -1.23
CA LEU A 27 -6.64 -0.96 0.04
C LEU A 27 -8.17 -0.89 0.14
N GLU A 28 -8.89 -1.54 -0.76
CA GLU A 28 -10.36 -1.52 -0.82
C GLU A 28 -10.98 -2.84 -0.38
N ILE A 29 -12.21 -2.77 0.12
CA ILE A 29 -13.10 -3.91 0.33
C ILE A 29 -13.70 -4.32 -1.02
N TYR A 30 -14.17 -3.32 -1.77
CA TYR A 30 -14.71 -3.39 -3.13
C TYR A 30 -14.48 -2.02 -3.81
N PRO A 31 -14.57 -1.92 -5.15
CA PRO A 31 -14.23 -0.70 -5.89
C PRO A 31 -14.85 0.57 -5.30
N GLY A 32 -14.00 1.51 -4.88
CA GLY A 32 -14.40 2.80 -4.32
C GLY A 32 -14.69 2.82 -2.80
N LYS A 33 -14.59 1.68 -2.10
CA LYS A 33 -14.72 1.62 -0.63
C LYS A 33 -13.42 1.14 0.01
N LYS A 34 -12.70 2.06 0.66
CA LYS A 34 -11.48 1.76 1.43
C LYS A 34 -11.77 0.88 2.64
N ASP A 35 -10.83 -0.02 2.90
CA ASP A 35 -10.72 -0.84 4.10
C ASP A 35 -9.70 -0.20 5.04
N MET A 36 -10.14 0.27 6.21
CA MET A 36 -9.27 0.98 7.14
C MET A 36 -8.18 0.09 7.73
N ASP A 37 -8.42 -1.22 7.87
CA ASP A 37 -7.42 -2.15 8.38
C ASP A 37 -6.31 -2.35 7.35
N LYS A 38 -6.67 -2.48 6.06
CA LYS A 38 -5.68 -2.55 4.97
C LYS A 38 -4.88 -1.27 4.83
N VAL A 39 -5.51 -0.11 4.93
CA VAL A 39 -4.83 1.20 4.89
C VAL A 39 -3.84 1.31 6.06
N THR A 40 -4.28 0.93 7.26
CA THR A 40 -3.43 0.98 8.47
C THR A 40 -2.26 0.02 8.36
N GLY A 41 -2.50 -1.21 7.88
CA GLY A 41 -1.44 -2.18 7.60
C GLY A 41 -0.43 -1.66 6.57
N PHE A 42 -0.91 -1.03 5.49
CA PHE A 42 -0.06 -0.45 4.46
C PHE A 42 0.89 0.64 5.00
N ILE A 43 0.36 1.55 5.82
CA ILE A 43 1.17 2.61 6.45
C ILE A 43 2.14 2.01 7.46
N ASN A 44 1.69 1.06 8.28
CA ASN A 44 2.53 0.43 9.31
C ASN A 44 3.66 -0.41 8.71
N ALA A 45 3.50 -0.98 7.52
CA ALA A 45 4.57 -1.69 6.80
C ALA A 45 5.77 -0.78 6.42
N LEU A 46 5.57 0.54 6.43
CA LEU A 46 6.58 1.55 6.12
C LEU A 46 7.13 2.30 7.35
N LYS A 47 6.60 2.03 8.54
CA LYS A 47 7.21 2.50 9.80
C LYS A 47 8.44 1.66 10.14
#